data_AF-A0A421BBA2-F1
#
_entry.id   AF-A0A421BBA2-F1
#
_cell.length_a   1.000
_cell.length_b   1.000
_cell.length_c   1.000
_cell.angle_alpha   90.00
_cell.angle_beta   90.00
_cell.angle_gamma   90.00
#
_symmetry.space_group_name_H-M   'P 1'
#
loop_
_entity.id
_entity.type
_entity.pdbx_description
1 polymer ?
#
loop_
_entity_poly.entity_id
_entity_poly.type
_entity_poly.pdbx_seq_one_letter_code
_entity_poly.pdbx_strand_id
1 'polypeptide(L)' 'MIHVGTSGWTYRPWRGDFYPRGMRDELAYLAQRLATMEVTGLSTHSA' A
#
# COMPACT_ATOMS: atom_id res chain seq x y z
N MET A 1 -2.71 22.87 -3.32
CA MET A 1 -2.26 21.77 -2.43
C MET A 1 -1.88 20.59 -3.32
N ILE A 2 -0.78 19.91 -3.05
CA ILE A 2 -0.30 18.75 -3.83
C ILE A 2 -0.15 17.58 -2.87
N HIS A 3 -0.63 16.41 -3.27
CA HIS A 3 -0.52 15.16 -2.50
C HIS A 3 0.25 14.12 -3.29
N VAL A 4 1.12 13.38 -2.61
CA VAL A 4 1.93 12.30 -3.16
C VAL A 4 1.60 11.02 -2.40
N GLY A 5 1.40 9.95 -3.15
CA GLY A 5 0.95 8.65 -2.64
C GLY A 5 1.33 7.49 -3.56
N THR A 6 0.85 6.30 -3.24
CA THR A 6 1.14 5.05 -3.98
C THR A 6 -0.12 4.43 -4.59
N SER A 7 0.04 3.56 -5.59
CA SER A 7 -1.08 2.85 -6.24
C SER A 7 -1.40 1.53 -5.53
N GLY A 8 -1.84 1.63 -4.27
CA GLY A 8 -2.04 0.53 -3.34
C GLY A 8 -0.91 0.39 -2.30
N TRP A 9 -0.98 -0.66 -1.49
CA TRP A 9 -0.04 -0.88 -0.36
C TRP A 9 0.64 -2.25 -0.34
N THR A 10 0.10 -3.26 -1.02
CA THR A 10 0.61 -4.64 -0.93
C THR A 10 1.69 -4.92 -1.97
N TYR A 11 2.92 -4.48 -1.70
CA TYR A 11 4.08 -4.74 -2.56
C TYR A 11 5.08 -5.68 -1.88
N ARG A 12 5.18 -6.93 -2.34
CA ARG A 12 6.11 -7.92 -1.77
C ARG A 12 7.57 -7.45 -1.75
N PRO A 13 8.11 -6.77 -2.78
CA PRO A 13 9.50 -6.30 -2.77
C PRO A 13 9.80 -5.28 -1.66
N TRP A 14 8.78 -4.63 -1.10
CA TRP A 14 8.99 -3.62 -0.05
C TRP A 14 9.22 -4.25 1.32
N ARG A 15 8.97 -5.56 1.50
CA ARG A 15 9.16 -6.27 2.77
C ARG A 15 10.64 -6.50 3.05
N GLY A 16 11.16 -5.83 4.07
CA GLY A 16 12.57 -5.85 4.45
C GLY A 16 13.29 -4.53 4.13
N ASP A 17 12.84 -3.80 3.12
CA ASP A 17 13.43 -2.52 2.70
C ASP A 17 12.63 -1.33 3.21
N PHE A 18 11.33 -1.31 2.92
CA PHE A 18 10.41 -0.24 3.34
C PHE A 18 9.49 -0.68 4.49
N TYR A 19 8.91 -1.88 4.39
CA TYR A 19 8.15 -2.50 5.47
C TYR A 19 9.09 -3.31 6.37
N PRO A 20 9.04 -3.14 7.69
CA PRO A 20 9.76 -3.99 8.63
C PRO A 20 9.50 -5.48 8.39
N ARG A 21 10.57 -6.30 8.48
CA ARG A 21 10.46 -7.74 8.25
C ARG A 21 9.49 -8.38 9.24
N GLY A 22 8.56 -9.19 8.73
CA GLY A 22 7.55 -9.88 9.56
C GLY A 22 6.34 -9.03 9.95
N MET A 23 6.25 -7.78 9.46
CA MET A 23 5.09 -6.93 9.66
C MET A 23 3.85 -7.50 8.95
N ARG A 24 2.72 -7.48 9.65
CA ARG A 24 1.41 -7.94 9.12
C ARG A 24 0.51 -6.79 8.69
N ASP A 25 0.64 -5.63 9.32
CA ASP A 25 -0.20 -4.45 9.06
C ASP A 25 0.54 -3.40 8.21
N GLU A 26 0.66 -3.70 6.92
CA GLU A 26 1.35 -2.85 5.95
C GLU A 26 0.58 -1.55 5.67
N LEU A 27 -0.76 -1.58 5.76
CA LEU A 27 -1.61 -0.41 5.51
C LEU A 27 -1.46 0.62 6.62
N ALA A 28 -1.55 0.22 7.89
CA ALA A 28 -1.37 1.16 9.00
C ALA A 28 0.05 1.78 9.01
N TYR A 29 1.05 1.00 8.61
CA TYR A 29 2.42 1.49 8.48
C TYR A 29 2.58 2.54 7.36
N LEU A 30 1.96 2.29 6.21
CA LEU A 30 1.96 3.21 5.07
C LEU A 30 1.20 4.51 5.39
N ALA A 31 0.05 4.40 6.05
CA ALA A 31 -0.80 5.53 6.42
C ALA A 31 -0.12 6.52 7.38
N GLN A 32 0.89 6.06 8.14
CA GLN A 32 1.71 6.93 8.99
C GLN A 32 2.81 7.68 8.21
N ARG A 33 3.04 7.35 6.93
CA ARG A 33 4.15 7.86 6.11
C ARG A 33 3.72 8.63 4.87
N LEU A 34 2.58 8.29 4.29
CA LEU A 34 2.05 8.94 3.10
C LEU A 34 0.69 9.57 3.39
N ALA A 35 0.46 10.73 2.80
CA ALA A 35 -0.78 11.48 2.97
C ALA A 35 -1.94 10.88 2.16
N THR A 36 -1.64 10.18 1.06
CA THR A 36 -2.64 9.59 0.17
C THR A 36 -2.18 8.24 -0.38
N MET A 37 -3.15 7.44 -0.82
CA MET A 37 -2.95 6.17 -1.52
C MET A 37 -4.18 5.92 -2.40
N GLU A 38 -3.96 5.38 -3.60
CA GLU A 38 -5.04 4.90 -4.45
C GLU A 38 -5.48 3.50 -4.03
N VAL A 39 -6.80 3.26 -4.02
CA VAL A 39 -7.37 1.93 -3.80
C VAL A 39 -8.10 1.51 -5.07
N THR A 40 -7.59 0.48 -5.75
CA THR A 40 -8.27 -0.13 -6.89
C THR A 40 -9.03 -1.37 -6.42
N GLY A 41 -10.33 -1.45 -6.75
CA GLY A 41 -11.09 -2.68 -6.57
C GLY A 41 -10.69 -3.72 -7.61
N LEU A 42 -10.43 -4.97 -7.20
CA LEU A 42 -10.31 -6.08 -8.13
C LEU A 42 -11.71 -6.42 -8.65
N SER A 43 -12.05 -5.99 -9.86
CA SER A 43 -13.23 -6.46 -10.57
C SER A 43 -12.94 -7.84 -11.17
N THR A 44 -13.19 -8.90 -10.41
CA THR A 44 -13.41 -10.23 -11.01
C THR A 44 -14.75 -10.19 -11.73
N HIS A 45 -14.75 -9.87 -13.02
CA HIS A 45 -15.83 -10.29 -13.90
C HIS A 45 -15.56 -11.75 -14.26
N SER A 46 -16.18 -12.65 -13.49
CA SER A 46 -16.35 -14.04 -13.90
C SER A 46 -17.26 -14.02 -15.13
N ALA A 47 -16.69 -14.29 -16.30
CA ALA A 47 -17.45 -14.67 -17.49
C ALA A 47 -18.04 -16.07 -17.31
#